data_AF-A0A1T1IZZ3-F1
#
_entry.id   AF-A0A1T1IZZ3-F1
#
_cell.length_a   1.000
_cell.length_b   1.000
_cell.length_c   1.000
_cell.angle_alpha   90.00
_cell.angle_beta   90.00
_cell.angle_gamma   90.00
#
_symmetry.space_group_name_H-M   'P 1'
#
loop_
_entity.id
_entity.type
_entity.pdbx_description
1 polymer ?
#
loop_
_entity_poly.entity_id
_entity_poly.type
_entity_poly.pdbx_seq_one_letter_code
_entity_poly.pdbx_strand_id
1 'polypeptide(L)'
;DQPFTVAGIYDDAVIDGNKVRSFSMLTINSDHHPFMKQFHAPKDEKRSIIVIPEQYRKDWLTADHEHAHEYFFHMPDEFVTFPRDEQKQNDLF
;
A
#
# COMPACT_ATOMS: atom_id res chain seq x y z
N ASP A 1 8.82 12.58 11.59
CA ASP A 1 8.24 11.56 10.71
C ASP A 1 9.25 11.13 9.67
N GLN A 2 9.41 9.82 9.49
CA GLN A 2 10.23 9.24 8.43
C GLN A 2 9.29 8.58 7.39
N PRO A 3 9.63 8.63 6.09
CA PRO A 3 8.84 7.92 5.08
C PRO A 3 8.93 6.41 5.30
N PHE A 4 7.84 5.70 5.01
CA PHE A 4 7.80 4.23 4.97
C PHE A 4 7.70 3.73 3.53
N THR A 5 7.90 2.43 3.33
CA THR A 5 7.92 1.80 2.01
C THR A 5 6.67 0.96 1.80
N VAL A 6 6.02 1.11 0.65
CA VAL A 6 4.84 0.31 0.26
C VAL A 6 5.24 -0.69 -0.81
N ALA A 7 4.80 -1.94 -0.65
CA ALA A 7 4.99 -2.97 -1.67
C ALA A 7 4.21 -2.61 -2.94
N GLY A 8 4.87 -2.68 -4.09
CA GLY A 8 4.25 -2.34 -5.37
C GLY A 8 4.88 -3.10 -6.53
N ILE A 9 4.12 -3.17 -7.61
CA ILE A 9 4.56 -3.68 -8.91
C ILE A 9 4.53 -2.54 -9.92
N TYR A 10 5.37 -2.62 -10.95
CA TYR A 10 5.36 -1.68 -12.06
C TYR A 10 5.48 -2.43 -13.38
N ASP A 11 4.99 -1.82 -14.44
CA ASP A 11 5.17 -2.33 -15.79
C ASP A 11 5.22 -1.20 -16.83
N ASP A 12 5.87 -1.48 -17.95
CA ASP A 12 5.94 -0.62 -19.12
C ASP A 12 5.01 -1.18 -20.21
N ALA A 13 4.04 -0.39 -20.64
CA ALA A 13 3.10 -0.74 -21.70
C ALA A 13 3.19 0.24 -22.87
N VAL A 14 2.70 -0.17 -24.04
CA VAL A 14 2.43 0.75 -25.16
C VAL A 14 0.92 0.88 -25.31
N ILE A 15 0.39 2.08 -25.09
CA ILE A 15 -1.04 2.39 -25.19
C ILE A 15 -1.20 3.51 -26.22
N ASP A 16 -1.99 3.25 -27.26
CA ASP A 16 -2.20 4.18 -28.39
C ASP A 16 -0.88 4.67 -29.03
N GLY A 17 0.09 3.77 -29.15
CA GLY A 17 1.42 4.06 -29.68
C GLY A 17 2.37 4.80 -28.73
N ASN A 18 1.92 5.15 -27.52
CA ASN A 18 2.74 5.83 -26.52
C ASN A 18 3.27 4.84 -25.48
N LYS A 19 4.56 4.97 -25.12
CA LYS A 19 5.12 4.25 -23.98
C LYS A 19 4.59 4.84 -22.68
N VAL A 20 3.95 4.01 -21.86
CA VAL A 20 3.38 4.38 -20.57
C VAL A 20 4.00 3.48 -19.50
N ARG A 21 4.62 4.09 -18.49
CA ARG A 21 5.02 3.39 -17.28
C ARG A 21 3.93 3.55 -16.23
N SER A 22 3.47 2.44 -15.68
CA SER A 22 2.46 2.43 -14.63
C SER A 22 2.93 1.60 -13.43
N PHE A 23 2.31 1.82 -12.28
CA PHE A 23 2.55 1.04 -11.08
C PHE A 23 1.25 0.82 -10.32
N SER A 24 1.23 -0.21 -9.47
CA SER A 24 0.13 -0.50 -8.56
C SER A 24 0.67 -0.91 -7.20
N MET A 25 -0.04 -0.53 -6.14
CA MET A 25 0.28 -0.95 -4.78
C MET A 25 -0.36 -2.30 -4.51
N LEU A 26 0.40 -3.19 -3.88
CA LEU A 26 -0.14 -4.47 -3.42
C LEU A 26 -0.95 -4.25 -2.15
N THR A 27 -2.05 -4.98 -2.05
CA THR A 27 -2.93 -4.98 -0.87
C THR A 27 -3.13 -6.39 -0.36
N ILE A 28 -3.48 -6.50 0.92
CA ILE A 28 -3.93 -7.73 1.57
C ILE A 28 -5.24 -7.49 2.32
N ASN A 29 -5.96 -8.57 2.62
CA ASN A 29 -7.17 -8.49 3.42
C ASN A 29 -6.83 -7.95 4.82
N SER A 30 -7.70 -7.11 5.37
CA SER A 30 -7.51 -6.48 6.68
C SER A 30 -8.74 -6.57 7.58
N ASP A 31 -9.68 -7.49 7.28
CA ASP A 31 -10.91 -7.65 8.07
C ASP A 31 -10.62 -7.97 9.55
N HIS A 32 -9.52 -8.69 9.80
CA HIS A 32 -9.09 -9.10 11.14
C HIS A 32 -8.04 -8.17 11.75
N HIS A 33 -7.60 -7.13 11.04
CA HIS A 33 -6.58 -6.21 11.54
C HIS A 33 -7.17 -5.33 12.66
N PRO A 34 -6.55 -5.21 13.86
CA PRO A 34 -7.10 -4.45 14.99
C PRO A 34 -7.48 -3.01 14.63
N PHE A 35 -6.57 -2.32 13.94
CA PHE A 35 -6.75 -0.95 13.48
C PHE A 35 -7.35 -0.83 12.07
N MET A 36 -6.75 -1.47 11.05
CA MET A 36 -7.13 -1.25 9.65
C MET A 36 -8.55 -1.70 9.28
N LYS A 37 -9.18 -2.60 10.05
CA LYS A 37 -10.59 -3.01 9.83
C LYS A 37 -11.61 -1.89 10.00
N GLN A 38 -11.21 -0.77 10.62
CA GLN A 38 -12.08 0.37 10.93
C GLN A 38 -12.22 1.35 9.75
N PHE A 39 -11.42 1.19 8.69
CA PHE A 39 -11.44 2.03 7.49
C PHE A 39 -12.33 1.42 6.38
N HIS A 40 -12.48 2.15 5.26
CA HIS A 40 -13.34 1.80 4.11
C HIS A 40 -14.85 1.79 4.42
N ALA A 41 -15.67 1.79 3.38
CA ALA A 41 -17.12 1.81 3.54
C ALA A 41 -17.64 0.54 4.28
N PRO A 42 -18.76 0.64 5.03
CA PRO A 42 -19.35 -0.52 5.68
C PRO A 42 -19.72 -1.62 4.68
N LYS A 43 -19.51 -2.89 5.07
CA LYS A 43 -19.79 -4.11 4.28
C LYS A 43 -18.84 -4.40 3.11
N ASP A 44 -17.94 -3.48 2.75
CA ASP A 44 -16.86 -3.76 1.81
C ASP A 44 -15.76 -4.60 2.46
N GLU A 45 -15.12 -5.48 1.68
CA GLU A 45 -13.90 -6.19 2.10
C GLU A 45 -12.85 -5.16 2.53
N LYS A 46 -12.29 -5.33 3.72
CA LYS A 46 -11.23 -4.43 4.18
C LYS A 46 -9.92 -4.82 3.53
N ARG A 47 -9.28 -3.83 2.91
CA ARG A 47 -7.96 -3.97 2.28
C ARG A 47 -6.98 -3.01 2.93
N SER A 48 -5.78 -3.49 3.24
CA SER A 48 -4.64 -2.65 3.64
C SER A 48 -3.54 -2.75 2.61
N ILE A 49 -2.79 -1.67 2.43
CA ILE A 49 -1.49 -1.72 1.76
C ILE A 49 -0.51 -2.56 2.59
N ILE A 50 0.49 -3.10 1.92
CA ILE A 50 1.60 -3.84 2.55
C ILE A 50 2.75 -2.86 2.78
N VAL A 51 3.15 -2.70 4.05
CA VAL A 51 4.33 -1.90 4.41
C VAL A 51 5.54 -2.83 4.47
N ILE A 52 6.60 -2.49 3.74
CA ILE A 52 7.87 -3.23 3.75
C ILE A 52 8.78 -2.64 4.85
N PRO A 53 9.12 -3.41 5.89
CA PRO A 53 10.05 -2.97 6.92
C PRO A 53 11.42 -2.63 6.35
N GLU A 54 12.14 -1.70 6.99
CA GLU A 54 13.40 -1.17 6.47
C GLU A 54 14.42 -2.26 6.14
N GLN A 55 14.52 -3.27 7.01
CA GLN A 55 15.46 -4.38 6.86
C GLN A 55 15.19 -5.26 5.63
N TYR A 56 13.95 -5.30 5.14
CA TYR A 56 13.54 -6.15 4.02
C TYR A 56 13.41 -5.39 2.69
N ARG A 57 13.71 -4.08 2.66
CA ARG A 57 13.57 -3.27 1.43
C ARG A 57 14.38 -3.80 0.26
N LYS A 58 15.62 -4.24 0.52
CA LYS A 58 16.48 -4.81 -0.53
C LYS A 58 15.97 -6.16 -0.99
N ASP A 59 15.59 -7.00 -0.04
CA ASP A 59 15.08 -8.34 -0.34
C ASP A 59 13.81 -8.26 -1.19
N TRP A 60 12.89 -7.36 -0.86
CA TRP A 60 11.68 -7.06 -1.65
C TRP A 60 12.01 -6.65 -3.10
N LEU A 61 13.01 -5.80 -3.31
CA LEU A 61 13.41 -5.34 -4.65
C LEU A 61 14.06 -6.45 -5.50
N THR A 62 14.52 -7.52 -4.87
CA THR A 62 15.17 -8.67 -5.55
C THR A 62 14.34 -9.94 -5.54
N ALA A 63 13.19 -9.93 -4.85
CA ALA A 63 12.32 -11.09 -4.75
C ALA A 63 11.73 -11.43 -6.13
N ASP A 64 11.68 -12.72 -6.43
CA ASP A 64 10.90 -13.22 -7.56
C ASP A 64 9.44 -13.45 -7.16
N HIS A 65 8.62 -13.85 -8.13
CA HIS A 65 7.20 -14.10 -7.91
C HIS A 65 6.93 -15.26 -6.94
N GLU A 66 7.86 -16.21 -6.79
CA GLU A 66 7.70 -17.37 -5.90
C GLU A 66 7.87 -16.93 -4.44
N HIS A 67 8.78 -16.00 -4.16
CA HIS A 67 9.13 -15.57 -2.80
C HIS A 67 8.50 -14.24 -2.37
N ALA A 68 7.93 -13.45 -3.29
CA ALA A 68 7.36 -12.14 -2.98
C ALA A 68 6.31 -12.15 -1.85
N HIS A 69 5.53 -13.24 -1.74
CA HIS A 69 4.49 -13.41 -0.73
C HIS A 69 5.03 -13.48 0.71
N GLU A 70 6.32 -13.80 0.90
CA GLU A 70 6.98 -13.83 2.21
C GLU A 70 7.04 -12.44 2.86
N TYR A 71 6.92 -11.39 2.05
CA TYR A 71 6.94 -9.99 2.49
C TYR A 71 5.54 -9.38 2.65
N PHE A 72 4.47 -10.20 2.57
CA PHE A 72 3.09 -9.73 2.67
C PHE A 72 2.68 -9.54 4.13
N PHE A 73 3.27 -8.53 4.77
CA PHE A 73 3.01 -8.21 6.16
C PHE A 73 1.73 -7.38 6.34
N HIS A 74 1.00 -7.65 7.42
CA HIS A 74 0.02 -6.71 7.94
C HIS A 74 0.71 -5.43 8.39
N MET A 75 0.01 -4.31 8.26
CA MET A 75 0.52 -3.00 8.65
C MET A 75 0.86 -3.00 10.15
N PRO A 76 2.06 -2.57 10.57
CA PRO A 76 2.40 -2.55 11.98
C PRO A 76 1.57 -1.52 12.77
N ASP A 77 1.38 -1.75 14.06
CA ASP A 77 0.61 -0.87 14.97
C ASP A 77 1.38 0.42 15.37
N GLU A 78 2.36 0.85 14.57
CA GLU A 78 3.18 2.04 14.81
C GLU A 78 2.65 3.32 14.13
N PHE A 79 1.65 3.17 13.25
CA PHE A 79 1.06 4.27 12.52
C PHE A 79 -0.06 4.95 13.31
N VAL A 80 -0.05 6.28 13.29
CA VAL A 80 -1.10 7.11 13.87
C VAL A 80 -1.97 7.70 12.77
N THR A 81 -3.28 7.76 13.02
CA THR A 81 -4.23 8.46 12.15
C THR A 81 -4.88 9.59 12.92
N PHE A 82 -5.32 10.61 12.20
CA PHE A 82 -6.14 11.68 12.74
C PHE A 82 -7.37 11.83 11.84
N PRO A 83 -8.54 12.18 12.38
CA PRO A 83 -9.69 12.54 11.57
C PRO A 83 -9.29 13.59 10.54
N ARG A 84 -9.88 13.50 9.34
CA ARG A 84 -9.65 14.48 8.28
C ARG A 84 -10.06 15.87 8.78
N ASP A 85 -9.18 16.85 8.60
CA ASP A 85 -9.50 18.27 8.80
C ASP A 85 -10.26 18.78 7.58
N GLU A 86 -11.58 19.00 7.72
CA GLU A 86 -12.47 19.42 6.63
C GLU A 86 -12.05 20.77 6.02
N GLN A 87 -11.33 21.63 6.76
CA GLN A 87 -10.94 22.97 6.28
C GLN A 87 -9.81 22.93 5.24
N LYS A 88 -8.96 21.89 5.24
CA LYS A 88 -7.80 21.75 4.33
C LYS A 88 -8.11 20.98 3.04
N GLN A 89 -9.35 20.51 2.88
CA GLN A 89 -9.74 19.67 1.74
C GLN A 89 -9.92 20.47 0.44
N ASN A 90 -10.25 21.75 0.52
CA ASN A 90 -10.52 22.60 -0.65
C ASN A 90 -9.24 23.00 -1.43
N ASP A 91 -8.05 22.70 -0.91
CA ASP A 91 -6.77 23.07 -1.53
C ASP A 91 -6.09 21.91 -2.27
N LEU A 92 -6.67 20.71 -2.24
CA LEU A 92 -6.06 19.47 -2.76
C LEU A 92 -6.77 18.89 -4.01
N PHE A 93 -7.78 19.58 -4.54
CA PHE A 93 -8.44 19.26 -5.82
C PHE A 93 -8.75 20.53 -6.61
#